data_AF-A0A2V9CU32-F1
#
_entry.id   AF-A0A2V9CU32-F1
#
_cell.length_a   1.000
_cell.length_b   1.000
_cell.length_c   1.000
_cell.angle_alpha   90.00
_cell.angle_beta   90.00
_cell.angle_gamma   90.00
#
_symmetry.space_group_name_H-M   'P 1'
#
loop_
_entity.id
_entity.type
_entity.pdbx_description
1 polymer ?
#
loop_
_entity_poly.entity_id
_entity_poly.type
_entity_poly.pdbx_seq_one_letter_code
_entity_poly.pdbx_strand_id
1 'polypeptide(L)'
;MARNGHNRASASQEVNPDHIVSVKDFSPDTLRNVIAHLKASTSFEHLVYREAELDAIWTITGFFLANEPASSVHDAVNRLHAGAQKAHDLVAERRPGAAATVLEAFL
;
A
#
# COMPACT_ATOMS: atom_id res chain seq x y z
N MET A 1 15.35 -3.80 -45.44
CA MET A 1 14.48 -2.95 -44.60
C MET A 1 13.52 -3.85 -43.85
N ALA A 2 13.70 -4.05 -42.55
CA ALA A 2 12.76 -4.80 -41.73
C ALA A 2 12.78 -4.31 -40.27
N ARG A 3 11.61 -3.79 -39.85
CA ARG A 3 10.92 -3.89 -38.56
C ARG A 3 11.68 -3.54 -37.26
N ASN A 4 11.09 -2.64 -36.47
CA ASN A 4 10.58 -3.03 -35.15
C ASN A 4 9.66 -1.95 -34.55
N GLY A 5 8.35 -2.23 -34.60
CA GLY A 5 7.36 -1.54 -33.78
C GLY A 5 7.55 -1.94 -32.32
N HIS A 6 7.83 -0.97 -31.47
CA HIS A 6 7.91 -1.15 -30.03
C HIS A 6 6.50 -1.24 -29.46
N ASN A 7 5.97 -2.46 -29.41
CA ASN A 7 4.77 -2.79 -28.66
C ASN A 7 5.14 -2.80 -27.16
N ARG A 8 5.00 -1.67 -26.47
CA ARG A 8 5.04 -1.61 -25.00
C ARG A 8 3.73 -2.20 -24.48
N ALA A 9 3.64 -3.52 -24.50
CA ALA A 9 2.72 -4.23 -23.63
C ALA A 9 3.30 -4.11 -22.21
N SER A 10 2.60 -3.39 -21.34
CA SER A 10 2.81 -3.46 -19.90
C SER A 10 2.59 -4.91 -19.47
N ALA A 11 3.66 -5.68 -19.42
CA ALA A 11 3.64 -6.95 -18.72
C ALA A 11 3.34 -6.60 -17.27
N SER A 12 2.18 -7.04 -16.78
CA SER A 12 1.84 -7.07 -15.37
C SER A 12 3.00 -7.78 -14.69
N GLN A 13 3.90 -7.03 -14.06
CA GLN A 13 4.99 -7.62 -13.33
C GLN A 13 4.34 -8.41 -12.20
N GLU A 14 4.44 -9.74 -12.24
CA GLU A 14 3.85 -10.60 -11.20
C GLU A 14 4.39 -10.14 -9.84
N VAL A 15 3.46 -9.83 -8.94
CA VAL A 15 3.80 -9.38 -7.59
C VAL A 15 4.24 -10.61 -6.81
N ASN A 16 5.48 -10.57 -6.31
CA ASN A 16 5.99 -11.61 -5.42
C ASN A 16 5.63 -11.25 -3.96
N PRO A 17 4.68 -11.95 -3.31
CA PRO A 17 4.30 -11.62 -1.94
C PRO A 17 5.38 -11.92 -0.90
N ASP A 18 6.43 -12.67 -1.25
CA ASP A 18 7.64 -12.90 -0.43
C ASP A 18 8.53 -11.66 -0.34
N HIS A 19 8.32 -10.66 -1.20
CA HIS A 19 9.06 -9.40 -1.13
C HIS A 19 8.39 -8.43 -0.15
N ILE A 20 9.22 -7.63 0.52
CA ILE A 20 8.79 -6.52 1.36
C ILE A 20 8.86 -5.23 0.53
N VAL A 21 7.77 -4.48 0.51
CA VAL A 21 7.71 -3.12 -0.04
C VAL A 21 8.43 -2.18 0.92
N SER A 22 9.47 -1.51 0.42
CA SER A 22 10.13 -0.46 1.20
C SER A 22 9.26 0.80 1.26
N VAL A 23 8.43 0.91 2.29
CA VAL A 23 7.57 2.07 2.52
C VAL A 23 8.41 3.24 3.04
N LYS A 24 8.50 4.30 2.24
CA LYS A 24 9.22 5.56 2.58
C LYS A 24 8.33 6.80 2.49
N ASP A 25 7.15 6.65 1.92
CA ASP A 25 6.13 7.68 1.75
C ASP A 25 4.74 7.01 1.70
N PHE A 26 3.71 7.83 1.50
CA PHE A 26 2.33 7.39 1.30
C PHE A 26 1.81 7.79 -0.09
N SER A 27 2.70 7.82 -1.09
CA SER A 27 2.34 8.14 -2.46
C SER A 27 1.40 7.09 -3.07
N PRO A 28 0.61 7.44 -4.11
CA PRO A 28 -0.24 6.46 -4.80
C PRO A 28 0.53 5.25 -5.33
N ASP A 29 1.80 5.41 -5.72
CA ASP A 29 2.62 4.30 -6.19
C ASP A 29 3.02 3.34 -5.06
N THR A 30 3.39 3.88 -3.89
CA THR A 30 3.61 3.07 -2.69
C THR A 30 2.34 2.32 -2.30
N LEU A 31 1.19 3.00 -2.29
CA LEU A 31 -0.10 2.38 -1.96
C LEU A 31 -0.47 1.27 -2.95
N ARG A 32 -0.34 1.50 -4.27
CA ARG A 32 -0.58 0.46 -5.29
C ARG A 32 0.31 -0.76 -5.07
N ASN A 33 1.58 -0.54 -4.72
CA ASN A 33 2.51 -1.64 -4.49
C ASN A 33 2.10 -2.47 -3.27
N VAL A 34 1.79 -1.83 -2.14
CA VAL A 34 1.29 -2.51 -0.93
C VAL A 34 -0.04 -3.22 -1.20
N ILE A 35 -0.99 -2.59 -1.90
CA ILE A 35 -2.26 -3.20 -2.30
C ILE A 35 -2.03 -4.48 -3.13
N ALA A 36 -1.12 -4.43 -4.09
CA ALA A 36 -0.83 -5.58 -4.94
C ALA A 36 -0.26 -6.74 -4.11
N HIS A 37 0.62 -6.44 -3.17
CA HIS A 37 1.20 -7.43 -2.27
C HIS A 37 0.17 -7.99 -1.28
N LEU A 38 -0.73 -7.16 -0.74
CA LEU A 38 -1.86 -7.60 0.09
C LEU A 38 -2.74 -8.60 -0.67
N LYS A 39 -3.08 -8.31 -1.92
CA LYS A 39 -3.90 -9.21 -2.76
C LYS A 39 -3.22 -10.54 -3.07
N ALA A 40 -1.89 -10.55 -3.19
CA ALA A 40 -1.10 -11.76 -3.42
C ALA A 40 -0.79 -12.56 -2.13
N SER A 41 -1.11 -12.02 -0.94
CA SER A 41 -0.72 -12.61 0.33
C SER A 41 -1.63 -13.77 0.75
N THR A 42 -1.07 -14.99 0.84
CA THR A 42 -1.79 -16.20 1.25
C THR A 42 -1.15 -16.94 2.44
N SER A 43 0.14 -16.71 2.70
CA SER A 43 0.87 -17.35 3.80
C SER A 43 0.92 -16.45 5.04
N PHE A 44 1.16 -17.04 6.22
CA PHE A 44 1.36 -16.29 7.46
C PHE A 44 2.55 -15.32 7.36
N GLU A 45 3.64 -15.75 6.74
CA GLU A 45 4.84 -14.93 6.55
C GLU A 45 4.55 -13.69 5.71
N HIS A 46 3.74 -13.81 4.65
CA HIS A 46 3.29 -12.64 3.89
C HIS A 46 2.52 -11.68 4.80
N LEU A 47 1.62 -12.18 5.66
CA LEU A 47 0.86 -11.32 6.57
C LEU A 47 1.76 -10.52 7.52
N VAL A 48 2.82 -11.13 8.04
CA VAL A 48 3.82 -10.43 8.86
C VAL A 48 4.48 -9.28 8.08
N TYR A 49 4.82 -9.50 6.81
CA TYR A 49 5.36 -8.44 5.95
C TYR A 49 4.35 -7.33 5.69
N ARG A 50 3.09 -7.69 5.44
CA ARG A 50 2.01 -6.73 5.21
C ARG A 50 1.69 -5.90 6.46
N GLU A 51 1.74 -6.49 7.66
CA GLU A 51 1.60 -5.76 8.92
C GLU A 51 2.67 -4.67 9.05
N ALA A 52 3.94 -5.02 8.85
CA ALA A 52 5.04 -4.07 8.94
C ALA A 52 4.93 -2.92 7.92
N GLU A 53 4.47 -3.19 6.70
CA GLU A 53 4.26 -2.17 5.67
C GLU A 53 3.11 -1.23 6.01
N LEU A 54 2.00 -1.76 6.53
CA LEU A 54 0.85 -0.96 6.95
C LEU A 54 1.17 -0.12 8.18
N ASP A 55 1.94 -0.68 9.13
CA ASP A 55 2.45 0.06 10.29
C ASP A 55 3.38 1.21 9.87
N ALA A 56 4.24 1.00 8.86
CA ALA A 56 5.05 2.07 8.30
C ALA A 56 4.22 3.19 7.67
N ILE A 57 3.17 2.86 6.89
CA ILE A 57 2.23 3.87 6.35
C ILE A 57 1.54 4.63 7.50
N TRP A 58 1.06 3.90 8.50
CA TRP A 58 0.38 4.48 9.66
C TRP A 58 1.30 5.43 10.43
N THR A 59 2.55 5.04 10.62
CA THR A 59 3.59 5.83 11.28
C THR A 59 3.93 7.11 10.51
N ILE A 60 4.21 7.01 9.20
CA ILE A 60 4.60 8.18 8.39
C ILE A 60 3.45 9.18 8.28
N THR A 61 2.21 8.70 8.10
CA THR A 61 1.03 9.57 8.10
C THR A 61 0.81 10.22 9.48
N GLY A 62 1.05 9.50 10.57
CA GLY A 62 1.01 10.06 11.92
C GLY A 62 2.05 11.17 12.13
N PHE A 63 3.27 10.97 11.64
CA PHE A 63 4.31 12.01 11.66
C PHE A 63 3.89 13.25 10.86
N PHE A 64 3.35 13.08 9.66
CA PHE A 64 2.85 14.20 8.86
C PHE A 64 1.79 15.00 9.63
N LEU A 65 0.79 14.31 10.19
CA LEU A 65 -0.32 14.95 10.90
C LEU A 65 0.12 15.72 12.16
N ALA A 66 1.18 15.26 12.82
CA ALA A 66 1.73 15.89 14.01
C ALA A 66 2.59 17.13 13.73
N ASN A 67 3.16 17.25 12.52
CA ASN A 67 4.17 18.27 12.21
C ASN A 67 3.69 19.31 11.19
N GLU A 68 2.71 18.99 10.36
CA GLU A 68 2.22 19.87 9.30
C GLU A 68 0.99 20.68 9.74
N PRO A 69 0.85 21.95 9.31
CA PRO A 69 -0.30 22.76 9.62
C PRO A 69 -1.58 22.22 8.95
N ALA A 70 -2.73 22.54 9.56
CA ALA A 70 -4.03 22.16 9.03
C ALA A 70 -4.24 22.69 7.60
N SER A 71 -4.61 21.80 6.71
CA SER A 71 -4.84 22.06 5.28
C SER A 71 -5.75 20.98 4.70
N SER A 72 -6.24 21.15 3.47
CA SER A 72 -7.00 20.10 2.78
C SER A 72 -6.20 18.82 2.57
N VAL A 73 -4.87 18.92 2.48
CA VAL A 73 -3.95 17.78 2.45
C VAL A 73 -3.94 17.07 3.80
N HIS A 74 -3.94 17.82 4.91
CA HIS A 74 -4.02 17.27 6.26
C HIS A 74 -5.27 16.41 6.45
N ASP A 75 -6.44 16.88 6.01
CA ASP A 75 -7.68 16.09 6.06
C ASP A 75 -7.60 14.79 5.24
N ALA A 76 -6.99 14.84 4.06
CA ALA A 76 -6.81 13.66 3.23
C ALA A 76 -5.85 12.65 3.88
N VAL A 77 -4.73 13.13 4.45
CA VAL A 77 -3.77 12.30 5.17
C VAL A 77 -4.39 11.72 6.45
N ASN A 78 -5.24 12.46 7.15
CA ASN A 78 -5.93 11.96 8.34
C ASN A 78 -6.87 10.79 8.00
N ARG A 79 -7.59 10.87 6.87
CA ARG A 79 -8.39 9.74 6.39
C ARG A 79 -7.51 8.54 6.01
N LEU A 80 -6.37 8.78 5.36
CA LEU A 80 -5.43 7.70 5.02
C LEU A 80 -4.82 7.06 6.27
N HIS A 81 -4.47 7.84 7.28
CA HIS A 81 -3.96 7.37 8.56
C HIS A 81 -4.93 6.39 9.24
N ALA A 82 -6.20 6.77 9.33
CA ALA A 82 -7.27 5.89 9.82
C ALA A 82 -7.47 4.66 8.92
N GLY A 83 -7.36 4.83 7.59
CA GLY A 83 -7.42 3.74 6.63
C GLY A 83 -6.29 2.72 6.80
N ALA A 84 -5.06 3.17 7.04
CA ALA A 84 -3.89 2.34 7.27
C ALA A 84 -4.02 1.54 8.56
N GLN A 85 -4.46 2.17 9.65
CA GLN A 85 -4.77 1.48 10.92
C GLN A 85 -5.82 0.38 10.71
N LYS A 86 -6.93 0.71 10.04
CA LYS A 86 -7.99 -0.26 9.75
C LYS A 86 -7.50 -1.42 8.87
N ALA A 87 -6.69 -1.13 7.86
CA ALA A 87 -6.09 -2.15 7.01
C ALA A 87 -5.14 -3.06 7.81
N HIS A 88 -4.35 -2.49 8.74
CA HIS A 88 -3.47 -3.24 9.63
C HIS A 88 -4.27 -4.22 10.49
N ASP A 89 -5.34 -3.76 11.14
CA ASP A 89 -6.21 -4.62 11.96
C ASP A 89 -6.82 -5.77 11.14
N LEU A 90 -7.21 -5.50 9.89
CA LEU A 90 -7.72 -6.53 8.97
C LEU A 90 -6.65 -7.57 8.59
N VAL A 91 -5.37 -7.18 8.47
CA VAL A 91 -4.29 -8.15 8.24
C VAL A 91 -4.08 -9.04 9.47
N ALA A 92 -4.13 -8.47 10.68
CA ALA A 92 -4.08 -9.24 11.93
C ALA A 92 -5.24 -10.25 12.05
N GLU A 93 -6.42 -9.92 11.50
CA GLU A 93 -7.57 -10.82 11.35
C GLU A 93 -7.43 -11.84 10.19
N ARG A 94 -6.29 -11.89 9.50
CA ARG A 94 -6.03 -12.73 8.31
C ARG A 94 -6.94 -12.39 7.12
N ARG A 95 -7.26 -11.12 6.92
CA ARG A 95 -8.12 -10.62 5.83
C ARG A 95 -7.39 -9.63 4.92
N PRO A 96 -6.25 -10.01 4.29
CA PRO A 96 -5.43 -9.09 3.50
C PRO A 96 -6.16 -8.55 2.26
N GLY A 97 -7.10 -9.31 1.69
CA GLY A 97 -7.96 -8.82 0.60
C GLY A 97 -8.89 -7.67 1.03
N ALA A 98 -9.41 -7.72 2.26
CA ALA A 98 -10.24 -6.65 2.80
C ALA A 98 -9.39 -5.41 3.13
N ALA A 99 -8.18 -5.61 3.64
CA ALA A 99 -7.20 -4.54 3.85
C ALA A 99 -6.85 -3.84 2.54
N ALA A 100 -6.65 -4.59 1.44
CA ALA A 100 -6.42 -4.04 0.12
C ALA A 100 -7.58 -3.13 -0.33
N THR A 101 -8.84 -3.57 -0.17
CA THR A 101 -10.02 -2.76 -0.50
C THR A 101 -10.12 -1.47 0.31
N VAL A 102 -9.66 -1.47 1.57
CA VAL A 102 -9.59 -0.23 2.37
C VAL A 102 -8.60 0.75 1.72
N LEU A 103 -7.42 0.29 1.33
CA LEU A 103 -6.40 1.15 0.73
C LEU A 103 -6.76 1.64 -0.68
N GLU A 104 -7.55 0.87 -1.44
CA GLU A 104 -8.03 1.27 -2.78
C GLU A 104 -8.88 2.54 -2.75
N ALA A 105 -9.52 2.88 -1.63
CA ALA A 105 -10.31 4.11 -1.48
C ALA A 105 -9.46 5.39 -1.50
N PHE A 106 -8.13 5.28 -1.51
CA PHE A 106 -7.18 6.39 -1.50
C PHE A 106 -6.38 6.53 -2.80
N LEU A 107 -6.74 5.79 -3.85
CA LEU A 107 -6.18 5.87 -5.20
C LEU A 107 -7.09 6.67 -6.14
#